data_AF-A0A1U7GEH6-F1
#
_entry.id   AF-A0A1U7GEH6-F1
#
_cell.length_a   1.000
_cell.length_b   1.000
_cell.length_c   1.000
_cell.angle_alpha   90.00
_cell.angle_beta   90.00
_cell.angle_gamma   90.00
#
_symmetry.space_group_name_H-M   'P 1'
#
loop_
_entity.id
_entity.type
_entity.pdbx_description
1 polymer ?
#
loop_
_entity_poly.entity_id
_entity_poly.type
_entity_poly.pdbx_seq_one_letter_code
_entity_poly.pdbx_strand_id
1 'polypeptide(L)'
;MARDEEANALWDYLCGELTSQRVLSPVDGPALTALCTAYSRLIAVRSKLEGGELITVNKSSGASKANPLLAVESSLARDVIKYTASLGLNPIARAKIQHLSSPEDDDGWDDDD
;
A
#
# COMPACT_ATOMS: atom_id res chain seq x y z
N MET A 1 7.66 6.58 -13.44
CA MET A 1 7.24 7.71 -12.59
C MET A 1 7.83 9.05 -13.02
N ALA A 2 8.62 9.15 -14.11
CA ALA A 2 9.40 10.35 -14.49
C ALA A 2 8.64 11.69 -14.67
N ARG A 3 7.31 11.74 -14.56
CA ARG A 3 6.50 12.98 -14.57
C ARG A 3 5.43 13.00 -13.47
N ASP A 4 5.48 12.08 -12.53
CA ASP A 4 4.52 11.95 -11.42
C ASP A 4 5.23 12.38 -10.13
N GLU A 5 5.09 13.66 -9.79
CA GLU A 5 5.81 14.30 -8.68
C GLU A 5 5.49 13.63 -7.33
N GLU A 6 4.21 13.33 -7.08
CA GLU A 6 3.75 12.65 -5.86
C GLU A 6 4.35 11.24 -5.74
N ALA A 7 4.36 10.47 -6.85
CA ALA A 7 4.95 9.14 -6.84
C ALA A 7 6.47 9.19 -6.61
N ASN A 8 7.18 10.14 -7.24
CA ASN A 8 8.62 10.30 -7.07
C ASN A 8 8.97 10.77 -5.65
N ALA A 9 8.20 11.71 -5.08
CA ALA A 9 8.42 12.19 -3.72
C ALA A 9 8.29 11.05 -2.70
N LEU A 10 7.27 10.19 -2.84
CA LEU A 10 7.12 9.02 -1.98
C LEU A 10 8.25 8.00 -2.20
N TRP A 11 8.64 7.79 -3.46
CA TRP A 11 9.75 6.89 -3.80
C TRP A 11 11.05 7.32 -3.14
N ASP A 12 11.42 8.59 -3.27
CA ASP A 12 12.67 9.14 -2.72
C ASP A 12 12.68 9.05 -1.18
N TYR A 13 11.55 9.39 -0.55
CA TYR A 13 11.37 9.24 0.89
C TYR A 13 11.55 7.78 1.36
N LEU A 14 10.84 6.84 0.74
CA LEU A 14 10.88 5.43 1.13
C LEU A 14 12.25 4.80 0.83
N CYS A 15 12.87 5.11 -0.31
CA CYS A 15 14.21 4.65 -0.62
C CYS A 15 15.23 5.16 0.40
N GLY A 16 15.15 6.44 0.79
CA GLY A 16 16.02 7.03 1.80
C GLY A 16 15.90 6.33 3.16
N GLU A 17 14.66 6.12 3.63
CA GLU A 17 14.40 5.49 4.91
C GLU A 17 14.77 3.99 4.92
N LEU A 18 14.44 3.25 3.87
CA LEU A 18 14.74 1.81 3.81
C LEU A 18 16.23 1.53 3.57
N THR A 19 16.93 2.43 2.88
CA THR A 19 18.39 2.36 2.73
C THR A 19 19.09 2.67 4.04
N SER A 20 18.63 3.68 4.80
CA SER A 20 19.21 4.02 6.12
C SER A 20 19.07 2.86 7.11
N GLN A 21 17.98 2.09 7.02
CA GLN A 21 17.73 0.89 7.80
C GLN A 21 18.42 -0.38 7.25
N ARG A 22 19.06 -0.30 6.06
CA ARG A 22 19.70 -1.43 5.35
C ARG A 22 18.76 -2.61 5.07
N VAL A 23 17.49 -2.33 4.79
CA VAL A 23 16.47 -3.36 4.50
C VAL A 23 16.03 -3.39 3.03
N LEU A 24 16.49 -2.46 2.21
CA LEU A 24 16.11 -2.37 0.80
C LEU A 24 16.95 -3.29 -0.08
N SER A 25 16.29 -4.13 -0.88
CA SER A 25 16.90 -4.97 -1.90
C SER A 25 16.43 -4.56 -3.30
N PRO A 26 17.25 -4.76 -4.36
CA PRO A 26 16.83 -4.47 -5.74
C PRO A 26 15.53 -5.18 -6.15
N VAL A 27 15.21 -6.33 -5.54
CA VAL A 27 13.98 -7.09 -5.84
C VAL A 27 12.71 -6.39 -5.37
N ASP A 28 12.82 -5.42 -4.46
CA ASP A 28 11.67 -4.67 -3.92
C ASP A 28 11.18 -3.57 -4.89
N GLY A 29 11.99 -3.21 -5.88
CA GLY A 29 11.74 -2.11 -6.82
C GLY A 29 10.35 -2.13 -7.48
N PRO A 30 9.86 -3.27 -8.01
CA PRO A 30 8.53 -3.36 -8.59
C PRO A 30 7.40 -3.10 -7.57
N ALA A 31 7.49 -3.66 -6.37
CA ALA A 31 6.48 -3.47 -5.32
C ALA A 31 6.47 -2.02 -4.81
N LEU A 32 7.65 -1.42 -4.66
CA LEU A 32 7.80 -0.01 -4.30
C LEU A 32 7.22 0.91 -5.39
N THR A 33 7.44 0.58 -6.67
CA THR A 33 6.90 1.35 -7.80
C THR A 33 5.37 1.28 -7.82
N ALA A 34 4.81 0.09 -7.56
CA ALA A 34 3.37 -0.12 -7.50
C ALA A 34 2.73 0.67 -6.35
N LEU A 35 3.37 0.67 -5.16
CA LEU A 35 2.95 1.47 -4.02
C LEU A 35 2.92 2.97 -4.36
N CYS A 36 4.01 3.50 -4.90
CA CYS A 36 4.13 4.93 -5.23
C CYS A 36 3.10 5.36 -6.27
N THR A 37 2.89 4.51 -7.29
CA THR A 37 1.88 4.76 -8.33
C THR A 37 0.45 4.73 -7.77
N ALA A 38 0.13 3.76 -6.91
CA ALA A 38 -1.19 3.65 -6.28
C ALA A 38 -1.47 4.85 -5.34
N TYR A 39 -0.45 5.27 -4.58
CA TYR A 39 -0.53 6.43 -3.68
C TYR A 39 -0.80 7.72 -4.45
N SER A 40 0.00 8.05 -5.48
CA SER A 40 -0.20 9.26 -6.29
C SER A 40 -1.61 9.31 -6.89
N ARG A 41 -2.07 8.18 -7.48
CA ARG A 41 -3.43 8.09 -8.02
C ARG A 41 -4.50 8.28 -6.95
N LEU A 42 -4.29 7.77 -5.74
CA LEU A 42 -5.22 7.93 -4.62
C LEU A 42 -5.36 9.41 -4.24
N ILE A 43 -4.25 10.14 -4.12
CA ILE A 43 -4.25 11.59 -3.87
C ILE A 43 -5.00 12.33 -4.97
N ALA A 44 -4.73 12.01 -6.25
CA ALA A 44 -5.41 12.64 -7.37
C ALA A 44 -6.94 12.37 -7.40
N VAL A 45 -7.37 11.17 -7.02
CA VAL A 45 -8.81 10.83 -6.92
C VAL A 45 -9.46 11.54 -5.73
N ARG A 46 -8.79 11.58 -4.57
CA ARG A 46 -9.29 12.28 -3.38
C ARG A 46 -9.45 13.78 -3.63
N SER A 47 -8.48 14.41 -4.28
CA SER A 47 -8.59 15.83 -4.66
C SER A 47 -9.81 16.10 -5.57
N LYS A 48 -10.13 15.19 -6.49
CA LYS A 48 -11.35 15.29 -7.32
C LYS A 48 -12.65 15.09 -6.53
N LEU A 49 -12.60 14.31 -5.45
CA LEU A 49 -13.76 14.05 -4.59
C LEU A 49 -14.00 15.18 -3.57
N GLU A 50 -12.96 15.84 -3.07
CA GLU A 50 -13.06 16.95 -2.10
C GLU A 50 -13.91 18.11 -2.62
N GLY A 51 -13.80 18.41 -3.92
CA GLY A 51 -14.62 19.44 -4.59
C GLY A 51 -15.83 18.90 -5.36
N GLY A 52 -16.11 17.60 -5.27
CA GLY A 52 -17.09 16.91 -6.12
C GLY A 52 -18.32 16.40 -5.37
N GLU A 53 -19.38 16.11 -6.12
CA GLU A 53 -20.58 15.49 -5.54
C GLU A 53 -20.34 13.99 -5.26
N LEU A 54 -20.74 13.52 -4.07
CA LEU A 54 -20.68 12.10 -3.70
C LEU A 54 -21.73 11.26 -4.44
N ILE A 55 -22.81 11.91 -4.88
CA ILE A 55 -23.90 11.32 -5.64
C ILE A 55 -23.96 12.03 -6.98
N THR A 56 -24.00 11.27 -8.05
CA THR A 56 -24.21 11.76 -9.41
C THR A 56 -25.64 11.48 -9.86
N VAL A 57 -26.30 12.47 -10.44
CA VAL A 57 -27.65 12.34 -10.98
C VAL A 57 -27.57 12.19 -12.50
N ASN A 58 -28.18 11.14 -13.04
CA ASN A 58 -28.31 10.98 -14.48
C ASN A 58 -29.30 12.03 -15.01
N LYS A 59 -28.82 12.94 -15.85
CA LYS A 59 -29.63 14.03 -16.40
C LYS A 59 -30.80 13.57 -17.28
N SER A 60 -30.72 12.37 -17.87
CA SER A 60 -31.76 11.84 -18.76
C SER A 60 -32.80 10.99 -18.02
N SER A 61 -32.42 10.24 -16.99
CA SER A 61 -33.34 9.35 -16.26
C SER A 61 -33.74 9.86 -14.88
N GLY A 62 -33.09 10.90 -14.36
CA GLY A 62 -33.26 11.38 -12.99
C GLY A 62 -32.71 10.45 -11.91
N ALA A 63 -32.13 9.30 -12.28
CA ALA A 63 -31.63 8.33 -11.33
C ALA A 63 -30.35 8.82 -10.64
N SER A 64 -30.33 8.73 -9.31
CA SER A 64 -29.17 9.05 -8.47
C SER A 64 -28.32 7.81 -8.22
N LYS A 65 -27.00 7.93 -8.37
CA LYS A 65 -26.04 6.86 -8.06
C LYS A 65 -24.79 7.42 -7.41
N ALA A 66 -24.07 6.61 -6.64
CA ALA A 66 -22.78 6.98 -6.08
C ALA A 66 -21.80 7.42 -7.18
N ASN A 67 -20.98 8.42 -6.88
CA ASN A 67 -19.92 8.88 -7.76
C ASN A 67 -18.94 7.72 -8.03
N PRO A 68 -18.69 7.36 -9.31
CA PRO A 68 -17.77 6.27 -9.66
C PRO A 68 -16.37 6.41 -9.07
N LEU A 69 -15.90 7.64 -8.81
CA LEU A 69 -14.61 7.89 -8.19
C LEU A 69 -14.51 7.32 -6.77
N LEU A 70 -15.63 7.13 -6.05
CA LEU A 70 -15.63 6.50 -4.73
C LEU A 70 -15.19 5.03 -4.80
N ALA A 71 -15.62 4.30 -5.83
CA ALA A 71 -15.18 2.92 -6.03
C ALA A 71 -13.69 2.84 -6.40
N VAL A 72 -13.21 3.80 -7.19
CA VAL A 72 -11.80 3.93 -7.57
C VAL A 72 -10.94 4.26 -6.34
N GLU A 73 -11.36 5.21 -5.52
CA GLU A 73 -10.70 5.58 -4.25
C GLU A 73 -10.57 4.35 -3.35
N SER A 74 -11.66 3.63 -3.14
CA SER A 74 -11.68 2.44 -2.27
C SER A 74 -10.79 1.32 -2.81
N SER A 75 -10.61 1.20 -4.13
CA SER A 75 -9.67 0.24 -4.71
C SER A 75 -8.22 0.64 -4.50
N LEU A 76 -7.89 1.90 -4.78
CA LEU A 76 -6.53 2.43 -4.62
C LEU A 76 -6.09 2.41 -3.16
N ALA A 77 -7.00 2.72 -2.22
CA ALA A 77 -6.73 2.63 -0.78
C ALA A 77 -6.36 1.20 -0.37
N ARG A 78 -7.09 0.19 -0.88
CA ARG A 78 -6.76 -1.24 -0.64
C ARG A 78 -5.41 -1.62 -1.24
N ASP A 79 -5.10 -1.15 -2.44
CA ASP A 79 -3.81 -1.42 -3.10
C ASP A 79 -2.64 -0.81 -2.32
N VAL A 80 -2.78 0.44 -1.84
CA VAL A 80 -1.77 1.09 -0.99
C VAL A 80 -1.50 0.26 0.27
N ILE A 81 -2.56 -0.17 0.98
CA ILE A 81 -2.42 -1.00 2.19
C ILE A 81 -1.73 -2.32 1.85
N LYS A 82 -2.12 -2.97 0.74
CA LYS A 82 -1.54 -4.24 0.29
C LYS A 82 -0.04 -4.13 0.02
N TYR A 83 0.38 -3.15 -0.78
CA TYR A 83 1.80 -2.99 -1.13
C TYR A 83 2.65 -2.52 0.07
N THR A 84 2.07 -1.71 0.96
CA THR A 84 2.71 -1.32 2.22
C THR A 84 2.95 -2.54 3.11
N ALA A 85 1.99 -3.46 3.18
CA ALA A 85 2.14 -4.69 3.95
C ALA A 85 3.20 -5.63 3.35
N SER A 86 3.26 -5.78 2.02
CA SER A 86 4.26 -6.64 1.37
C SER A 86 5.70 -6.17 1.57
N LEU A 87 5.91 -4.86 1.74
CA LEU A 87 7.22 -4.26 2.02
C LEU A 87 7.57 -4.22 3.52
N GLY A 88 6.73 -4.78 4.40
CA GLY A 88 6.94 -4.72 5.85
C GLY A 88 6.83 -3.30 6.43
N LEU A 89 6.25 -2.34 5.70
CA LEU A 89 6.17 -0.94 6.13
C LEU A 89 5.08 -0.70 7.19
N ASN A 90 4.10 -1.61 7.28
CA ASN A 90 3.06 -1.61 8.30
C ASN A 90 3.62 -2.15 9.64
N PRO A 91 3.50 -1.42 10.78
CA PRO A 91 3.91 -1.91 12.11
C PRO A 91 3.38 -3.32 12.45
N ILE A 92 2.12 -3.62 12.08
CA ILE A 92 1.50 -4.93 12.29
C ILE A 92 2.17 -6.00 11.43
N ALA A 93 2.60 -5.65 10.21
CA ALA A 93 3.33 -6.57 9.34
C ALA A 93 4.75 -6.84 9.86
N ARG A 94 5.43 -5.83 10.44
CA ARG A 94 6.75 -6.01 11.08
C ARG A 94 6.68 -6.97 12.25
N ALA A 95 5.66 -6.86 13.10
CA ALA A 95 5.45 -7.78 14.22
C ALA A 95 5.32 -9.24 13.76
N LYS A 96 4.60 -9.49 12.66
CA LYS A 96 4.46 -10.85 12.10
C LYS A 96 5.78 -11.44 11.59
N ILE A 97 6.66 -10.63 11.02
CA ILE A 97 7.97 -11.08 10.53
C ILE A 97 8.87 -11.49 11.71
N GLN A 98 8.84 -10.73 12.81
CA GLN A 98 9.60 -11.07 14.02
C GLN A 98 9.18 -12.41 14.64
N HIS A 99 7.90 -12.76 14.59
CA HIS A 99 7.42 -14.05 15.11
C HIS A 99 7.81 -15.25 14.24
N LEU A 100 8.01 -15.07 12.93
CA LEU A 100 8.46 -16.15 12.03
C LEU A 100 9.96 -16.46 12.14
N SER A 101 10.72 -15.62 12.84
CA SER A 101 12.18 -15.76 12.98
C SER A 101 12.63 -16.27 14.35
N SER A 102 11.70 -16.61 15.25
CA SER A 102 12.05 -17.49 16.37
C SER A 102 12.28 -18.90 15.81
N PRO A 103 13.44 -19.53 16.05
CA PRO A 103 13.53 -20.97 15.94
C PRO A 103 12.54 -21.52 16.96
N GLU A 104 11.43 -22.08 16.51
CA GLU A 104 10.64 -22.96 17.36
C GLU A 104 11.56 -24.11 17.76
N ASP A 105 11.63 -24.31 19.06
CA ASP A 105 12.48 -25.28 19.73
C ASP A 105 12.33 -26.67 19.06
N ASP A 106 13.45 -27.17 18.55
CA ASP A 106 13.62 -28.58 18.18
C ASP A 106 13.64 -29.36 19.49
N ASP A 107 12.45 -29.60 20.04
CA ASP A 107 12.21 -30.41 21.21
C ASP A 107 12.60 -31.86 20.88
N GLY A 108 13.89 -32.15 21.02
CA GLY A 108 14.44 -33.49 20.96
C GLY A 108 13.74 -34.39 21.97
N TRP A 109 12.82 -35.22 21.48
CA TRP A 109 12.32 -36.38 22.21
C TRP A 109 13.39 -37.48 22.16
N ASP A 110 14.40 -37.36 23.03
CA ASP A 110 15.17 -38.51 23.52
C ASP A 110 14.43 -39.08 24.73
N ASP A 111 13.61 -40.11 24.50
CA ASP A 111 13.13 -41.02 25.54
C ASP A 111 13.67 -42.43 25.22
N ASP A 112 14.90 -42.69 25.68
CA ASP A 112 15.48 -44.02 25.92
C ASP A 112 15.52 -44.23 27.46
N ASP A 113 14.55 -44.97 28.02
CA ASP A 113 14.69 -46.00 29.09
C ASP A 113 13.32 -46.58 29.53
#